data_AF-A0A523CB65-F1
#
_entry.id   AF-A0A523CB65-F1
#
_cell.length_a   1.000
_cell.length_b   1.000
_cell.length_c   1.000
_cell.angle_alpha   90.00
_cell.angle_beta   90.00
_cell.angle_gamma   90.00
#
_symmetry.space_group_name_H-M   'P 1'
#
loop_
_entity.id
_entity.type
_entity.pdbx_description
1 polymer ?
#
loop_
_entity_poly.entity_id
_entity_poly.type
_entity_poly.pdbx_seq_one_letter_code
_entity_poly.pdbx_strand_id
1 'polypeptide(L)'
;MARSRAARGIVLAAVAVISTAAFLAVPALQARSVVDSPPIDLTAAVAARNCTPCHPVIGASRNASVIFNHAAHLTTDCSACHFVNPHENGKTAVPTMASCFTCHGLEHGPTGKIASNVCTDCHPKSFTLRPVTHVKDWKAKPHAVKARQLGVNGCLLCHDSVKDCDTCHAKEVPDLGAMPTIYLRTIPIKAKEPPKLIDPDSPTTIGQCNFCHPDVDGFKQGRIIFAHQDHLKRDYQCTVCHPRFAHQPLGTDKNTMQACYRCHGLQHASSGAVATDKCEACHPKGFKLEPATHTVKFLSGDHKDQAKIGVSYCAMCHKSKSCVKCHNGGTKLADGKTGLKVIPADHRKPQWASEHGGLYLAQKGDCAICHDSPSCQQCHLTTMPHPTDWLEVHAQRGRGLQGADCRVCHKDREACQDCHHASVRSTELIAANCVKCHPEMKTAEPTKIKVAGLAEHAVHFNVATKAQYKKDKPYVCDDCHIGFGSTGVRVDNPLTGPHDMRGCYDCHGALDIRNQRIAPWPGSELCRRCHTDLNL
;
A
#
# COMPACT_ATOMS: atom_id res chain seq x y z
N MET A 1 -71.61 -50.32 -25.81
CA MET A 1 -71.97 -49.76 -24.49
C MET A 1 -71.03 -50.34 -23.44
N ALA A 2 -70.64 -49.50 -22.47
CA ALA A 2 -69.90 -49.81 -21.23
C ALA A 2 -68.41 -50.21 -21.41
N ARG A 3 -67.49 -49.29 -21.07
CA ARG A 3 -66.76 -49.19 -19.77
C ARG A 3 -65.60 -50.22 -19.71
N SER A 4 -64.38 -49.93 -19.29
CA SER A 4 -63.77 -48.79 -18.59
C SER A 4 -62.28 -49.12 -18.36
N ARG A 5 -61.43 -48.08 -18.35
CA ARG A 5 -60.20 -47.91 -17.54
C ARG A 5 -59.21 -49.08 -17.46
N ALA A 6 -57.98 -48.87 -17.92
CA ALA A 6 -56.82 -48.72 -17.03
C ALA A 6 -55.49 -48.50 -17.80
N ALA A 7 -54.67 -47.64 -17.21
CA ALA A 7 -53.22 -47.59 -17.31
C ALA A 7 -52.56 -47.24 -18.67
N ARG A 8 -52.46 -45.92 -18.94
CA ARG A 8 -51.24 -45.36 -19.53
C ARG A 8 -50.18 -45.30 -18.43
N GLY A 9 -49.15 -46.13 -18.55
CA GLY A 9 -47.97 -46.08 -17.71
C GLY A 9 -46.94 -47.04 -18.27
N ILE A 10 -45.68 -46.59 -18.31
CA ILE A 10 -44.48 -47.30 -18.81
C ILE A 10 -44.29 -47.17 -20.33
N VAL A 11 -43.57 -46.12 -20.76
CA VAL A 11 -42.25 -46.19 -21.41
C VAL A 11 -41.74 -44.74 -21.47
N LEU A 12 -40.91 -44.33 -20.51
CA LEU A 12 -39.98 -43.18 -20.63
C LEU A 12 -39.15 -43.09 -19.33
N ALA A 13 -38.22 -44.01 -19.14
CA ALA A 13 -37.17 -43.88 -18.12
C ALA A 13 -35.98 -44.78 -18.48
N ALA A 14 -35.27 -44.48 -19.58
CA ALA A 14 -34.01 -45.17 -19.89
C ALA A 14 -33.01 -44.41 -20.80
N VAL A 15 -33.12 -43.09 -21.00
CA VAL A 15 -32.15 -42.37 -21.87
C VAL A 15 -31.56 -41.07 -21.26
N ALA A 16 -32.00 -40.62 -20.08
CA ALA A 16 -31.55 -39.34 -19.52
C ALA A 16 -30.64 -39.48 -18.28
N VAL A 17 -29.63 -40.36 -18.30
CA VAL A 17 -28.64 -40.45 -17.19
C VAL A 17 -27.17 -40.40 -17.63
N ILE A 18 -26.84 -40.44 -18.93
CA ILE A 18 -25.42 -40.43 -19.36
C ILE A 18 -24.90 -39.05 -19.77
N SER A 19 -25.75 -38.03 -19.90
CA SER A 19 -25.32 -36.72 -20.44
C SER A 19 -25.04 -35.64 -19.39
N THR A 20 -25.29 -35.88 -18.11
CA THR A 20 -25.07 -34.89 -17.03
C THR A 20 -23.84 -35.16 -16.17
N ALA A 21 -23.23 -36.35 -16.26
CA ALA A 21 -21.96 -36.66 -15.58
C ALA A 21 -20.72 -36.17 -16.37
N ALA A 22 -20.84 -35.97 -17.69
CA ALA A 22 -19.72 -35.54 -18.53
C ALA A 22 -19.44 -34.03 -18.50
N PHE A 23 -20.36 -33.20 -17.99
CA PHE A 23 -20.20 -31.74 -17.94
C PHE A 23 -19.91 -31.17 -16.54
N LEU A 24 -19.99 -31.99 -15.48
CA LEU A 24 -19.63 -31.56 -14.12
C LEU A 24 -18.21 -31.95 -13.70
N ALA A 25 -17.46 -32.63 -14.57
CA ALA A 25 -16.05 -32.99 -14.36
C ALA A 25 -15.05 -32.04 -15.07
N VAL A 26 -15.50 -30.90 -15.60
CA VAL A 26 -14.66 -29.95 -16.37
C VAL A 26 -14.71 -28.49 -15.84
N PRO A 27 -14.72 -28.24 -14.52
CA PRO A 27 -14.08 -27.02 -14.01
C PRO A 27 -12.80 -27.27 -13.21
N ALA A 28 -12.49 -28.53 -12.84
CA ALA A 28 -11.30 -28.82 -12.02
C ALA A 28 -9.99 -28.92 -12.82
N LEU A 29 -10.03 -28.99 -14.17
CA LEU A 29 -8.81 -29.02 -15.00
C LEU A 29 -8.36 -27.65 -15.54
N GLN A 30 -9.14 -26.58 -15.31
CA GLN A 30 -8.75 -25.21 -15.69
C GLN A 30 -8.45 -24.30 -14.50
N ALA A 31 -8.65 -24.79 -13.27
CA ALA A 31 -8.03 -24.22 -12.09
C ALA A 31 -6.70 -24.93 -11.79
N ARG A 32 -5.77 -24.94 -12.75
CA ARG A 32 -4.37 -24.88 -12.33
C ARG A 32 -4.20 -23.50 -11.74
N SER A 33 -4.29 -23.45 -10.41
CA SER A 33 -3.78 -22.35 -9.62
C SER A 33 -2.48 -21.85 -10.26
N VAL A 34 -2.36 -20.54 -10.41
CA VAL A 34 -1.13 -19.81 -10.78
C VAL A 34 -0.06 -19.96 -9.67
N VAL A 35 -0.07 -21.05 -8.91
CA VAL A 35 0.66 -21.23 -7.65
C VAL A 35 1.63 -22.43 -7.71
N ASP A 36 1.65 -23.23 -8.79
CA ASP A 36 2.57 -24.37 -8.90
C ASP A 36 3.27 -24.44 -10.26
N SER A 37 3.82 -23.32 -10.76
CA SER A 37 4.89 -23.44 -11.74
C SER A 37 6.13 -23.95 -10.97
N PRO A 38 6.65 -25.15 -11.25
CA PRO A 38 7.86 -25.62 -10.56
C PRO A 38 9.00 -24.63 -10.79
N PRO A 39 9.90 -24.43 -9.81
CA PRO A 39 11.03 -23.52 -9.93
C PRO A 39 11.84 -23.78 -11.20
N ILE A 40 12.26 -22.70 -11.85
CA ILE A 40 13.08 -22.72 -13.06
C ILE A 40 14.51 -23.09 -12.66
N ASP A 41 14.99 -24.25 -13.11
CA ASP A 41 16.39 -24.63 -12.96
C ASP A 41 17.24 -24.04 -14.08
N LEU A 42 18.11 -23.08 -13.72
CA LEU A 42 19.01 -22.41 -14.65
C LEU A 42 20.23 -23.26 -15.04
N THR A 43 20.47 -24.37 -14.35
CA THR A 43 21.60 -25.25 -14.64
C THR A 43 21.20 -26.51 -15.42
N ALA A 44 19.90 -26.79 -15.50
CA ALA A 44 19.34 -27.86 -16.32
C ALA A 44 19.58 -27.62 -17.82
N ALA A 45 19.36 -28.67 -18.62
CA ALA A 45 19.30 -28.55 -20.07
C ALA A 45 18.22 -27.52 -20.46
N VAL A 46 18.56 -26.63 -21.39
CA VAL A 46 17.67 -25.56 -21.82
C VAL A 46 16.44 -26.16 -22.48
N ALA A 47 15.25 -25.85 -21.95
CA ALA A 47 13.97 -26.27 -22.48
C ALA A 47 12.99 -25.09 -22.46
N ALA A 48 11.94 -25.14 -23.30
CA ALA A 48 10.97 -24.06 -23.43
C ALA A 48 10.40 -23.60 -22.08
N ARG A 49 10.10 -24.55 -21.17
CA ARG A 49 9.57 -24.26 -19.83
C ARG A 49 10.47 -23.37 -18.97
N ASN A 50 11.78 -23.39 -19.20
CA ASN A 50 12.75 -22.59 -18.45
C ASN A 50 12.75 -21.13 -18.91
N CYS A 51 12.25 -20.86 -20.12
CA CYS A 51 12.31 -19.55 -20.76
C CYS A 51 10.94 -18.86 -20.79
N THR A 52 9.85 -19.61 -21.02
CA THR A 52 8.50 -19.05 -21.19
C THR A 52 8.00 -18.16 -20.06
N PRO A 53 8.34 -18.37 -18.76
CA PRO A 53 7.92 -17.48 -17.69
C PRO A 53 8.50 -16.06 -17.80
N CYS A 54 9.67 -15.91 -18.42
CA CYS A 54 10.34 -14.63 -18.59
C CYS A 54 10.28 -14.11 -20.04
N HIS A 55 10.20 -15.02 -21.02
CA HIS A 55 10.15 -14.77 -22.45
C HIS A 55 8.81 -15.25 -23.03
N PRO A 56 7.74 -14.45 -22.91
CA PRO A 56 6.43 -14.80 -23.47
C PRO A 56 6.46 -14.90 -25.00
N VAL A 57 7.44 -14.24 -25.64
CA VAL A 57 7.70 -14.32 -27.07
C VAL A 57 9.20 -14.47 -27.30
N ILE A 58 9.61 -15.63 -27.81
CA ILE A 58 10.98 -15.89 -28.25
C ILE A 58 11.05 -15.56 -29.75
N GLY A 59 11.31 -14.29 -30.07
CA GLY A 59 11.23 -13.74 -31.42
C GLY A 59 12.48 -13.94 -32.29
N ALA A 60 12.56 -13.17 -33.37
CA ALA A 60 13.73 -13.15 -34.25
C ALA A 60 15.00 -12.64 -33.55
N SER A 61 16.16 -13.08 -34.06
CA SER A 61 17.46 -12.60 -33.61
C SER A 61 17.56 -11.08 -33.77
N ARG A 62 18.10 -10.40 -32.75
CA ARG A 62 18.42 -8.97 -32.80
C ARG A 62 19.83 -8.70 -33.34
N ASN A 63 20.57 -9.75 -33.71
CA ASN A 63 21.91 -9.62 -34.26
C ASN A 63 21.82 -9.19 -35.73
N ALA A 64 22.27 -7.98 -36.04
CA ALA A 64 22.27 -7.42 -37.39
C ALA A 64 23.11 -8.22 -38.41
N SER A 65 23.98 -9.13 -37.94
CA SER A 65 24.83 -9.96 -38.80
C SER A 65 24.17 -11.29 -39.21
N VAL A 66 23.05 -11.68 -38.60
CA VAL A 66 22.44 -13.01 -38.84
C VAL A 66 20.91 -12.89 -38.97
N ILE A 67 20.37 -13.43 -40.06
CA ILE A 67 18.95 -13.66 -40.30
C ILE A 67 18.56 -14.96 -39.61
N PHE A 68 17.92 -14.85 -38.45
CA PHE A 68 17.47 -16.01 -37.69
C PHE A 68 16.13 -15.75 -37.00
N ASN A 69 15.26 -16.76 -37.01
CA ASN A 69 13.98 -16.74 -36.32
C ASN A 69 13.75 -18.06 -35.56
N HIS A 70 13.52 -17.97 -34.25
CA HIS A 70 13.22 -19.12 -33.42
C HIS A 70 11.96 -19.86 -33.89
N ALA A 71 10.92 -19.15 -34.34
CA ALA A 71 9.65 -19.75 -34.78
C ALA A 71 9.84 -20.80 -35.88
N ALA A 72 10.80 -20.58 -36.79
CA ALA A 72 11.14 -21.54 -37.85
C ALA A 72 11.93 -22.77 -37.35
N HIS A 73 12.47 -22.71 -36.12
CA HIS A 73 13.34 -23.72 -35.53
C HIS A 73 12.75 -24.36 -34.25
N LEU A 74 11.54 -23.99 -33.83
CA LEU A 74 10.90 -24.49 -32.60
C LEU A 74 10.55 -25.98 -32.63
N THR A 75 10.63 -26.64 -33.80
CA THR A 75 10.51 -28.10 -33.91
C THR A 75 11.76 -28.84 -33.40
N THR A 76 12.86 -28.11 -33.19
CA THR A 76 14.11 -28.64 -32.62
C THR A 76 14.17 -28.30 -31.13
N ASP A 77 14.68 -29.24 -30.32
CA ASP A 77 14.85 -29.02 -28.89
C ASP A 77 15.80 -27.83 -28.62
N CYS A 78 15.47 -26.99 -27.64
CA CYS A 78 16.23 -25.78 -27.33
C CYS A 78 17.70 -26.09 -26.96
N SER A 79 17.94 -27.24 -26.32
CA SER A 79 19.27 -27.69 -25.91
C SER A 79 20.18 -28.07 -27.09
N ALA A 80 19.62 -28.25 -28.30
CA ALA A 80 20.41 -28.51 -29.51
C ALA A 80 21.22 -27.29 -29.97
N CYS A 81 20.75 -26.08 -29.64
CA CYS A 81 21.41 -24.82 -29.98
C CYS A 81 22.01 -24.13 -28.73
N HIS A 82 21.31 -24.23 -27.60
CA HIS A 82 21.70 -23.61 -26.33
C HIS A 82 22.29 -24.66 -25.38
N PHE A 83 23.60 -24.90 -25.49
CA PHE A 83 24.33 -25.88 -24.67
C PHE A 83 24.54 -25.44 -23.21
N VAL A 84 24.36 -24.15 -22.94
CA VAL A 84 24.42 -23.54 -21.61
C VAL A 84 23.25 -22.58 -21.45
N ASN A 85 22.93 -22.21 -20.21
CA ASN A 85 21.93 -21.18 -19.97
C ASN A 85 22.31 -19.90 -20.71
N PRO A 86 21.41 -19.30 -21.51
CA PRO A 86 21.74 -18.11 -22.26
C PRO A 86 22.10 -16.91 -21.38
N HIS A 87 21.74 -16.90 -20.09
CA HIS A 87 22.00 -15.78 -19.19
C HIS A 87 22.81 -16.21 -17.97
N GLU A 88 24.00 -15.65 -17.80
CA GLU A 88 24.84 -15.95 -16.63
C GLU A 88 25.76 -14.77 -16.34
N ASN A 89 25.94 -14.41 -15.06
CA ASN A 89 26.88 -13.36 -14.63
C ASN A 89 26.71 -12.03 -15.43
N GLY A 90 25.46 -11.62 -15.66
CA GLY A 90 25.12 -10.43 -16.44
C GLY A 90 25.46 -10.49 -17.94
N LYS A 91 25.85 -11.66 -18.47
CA LYS A 91 26.19 -11.87 -19.88
C LYS A 91 25.14 -12.73 -20.56
N THR A 92 24.98 -12.51 -21.87
CA THR A 92 24.14 -13.34 -22.72
C THR A 92 24.99 -14.21 -23.63
N ALA A 93 24.98 -15.53 -23.41
CA ALA A 93 25.61 -16.50 -24.29
C ALA A 93 24.73 -16.70 -25.54
N VAL A 94 25.31 -16.43 -26.71
CA VAL A 94 24.65 -16.65 -28.00
C VAL A 94 25.23 -17.90 -28.67
N PRO A 95 24.42 -18.71 -29.37
CA PRO A 95 24.93 -19.82 -30.17
C PRO A 95 25.98 -19.34 -31.17
N THR A 96 27.02 -20.15 -31.36
CA THR A 96 28.06 -19.87 -32.35
C THR A 96 27.61 -20.37 -33.73
N MET A 97 28.29 -19.94 -34.81
CA MET A 97 28.03 -20.53 -36.14
C MET A 97 28.15 -22.06 -36.13
N ALA A 98 29.10 -22.62 -35.39
CA ALA A 98 29.28 -24.07 -35.30
C ALA A 98 28.02 -24.80 -34.80
N SER A 99 27.20 -24.14 -33.97
CA SER A 99 25.90 -24.67 -33.54
C SER A 99 24.94 -24.84 -34.72
N CYS A 100 24.85 -23.86 -35.62
CA CYS A 100 23.99 -23.92 -36.81
C CYS A 100 24.39 -25.08 -37.74
N PHE A 101 25.69 -25.26 -37.94
CA PHE A 101 26.26 -26.32 -38.78
C PHE A 101 26.17 -27.72 -38.16
N THR A 102 25.52 -27.86 -37.00
CA THR A 102 25.04 -29.17 -36.54
C THR A 102 23.97 -29.76 -37.45
N CYS A 103 23.19 -28.91 -38.13
CA CYS A 103 22.16 -29.33 -39.09
C CYS A 103 22.38 -28.70 -40.48
N HIS A 104 22.82 -27.45 -40.54
CA HIS A 104 23.03 -26.74 -41.80
C HIS A 104 24.31 -27.19 -42.49
N GLY A 105 24.19 -27.69 -43.72
CA GLY A 105 25.33 -28.23 -44.46
C GLY A 105 25.70 -29.67 -44.12
N LEU A 106 25.00 -30.30 -43.17
CA LEU A 106 25.24 -31.69 -42.79
C LEU A 106 24.57 -32.63 -43.81
N GLU A 107 25.35 -33.56 -44.36
CA GLU A 107 24.87 -34.63 -45.25
C GLU A 107 24.42 -35.83 -44.41
N HIS A 108 23.17 -36.27 -44.59
CA HIS A 108 22.58 -37.38 -43.84
C HIS A 108 22.35 -38.59 -44.76
N GLY A 109 23.42 -39.17 -45.28
CA GLY A 109 23.36 -40.40 -46.07
C GLY A 109 22.41 -40.30 -47.28
N PRO A 110 21.54 -41.30 -47.54
CA PRO A 110 20.65 -41.30 -48.70
C PRO A 110 19.61 -40.18 -48.70
N THR A 111 19.33 -39.56 -47.55
CA THR A 111 18.34 -38.48 -47.43
C THR A 111 18.91 -37.11 -47.85
N GLY A 112 20.21 -37.05 -48.18
CA GLY A 112 20.88 -35.82 -48.60
C GLY A 112 21.06 -34.81 -47.47
N LYS A 113 21.24 -33.54 -47.85
CA LYS A 113 21.51 -32.43 -46.93
C LYS A 113 20.29 -32.09 -46.07
N ILE A 114 20.50 -31.99 -44.75
CA ILE A 114 19.43 -31.70 -43.77
C ILE A 114 18.90 -30.26 -43.91
N ALA A 115 19.78 -29.28 -44.06
CA ALA A 115 19.41 -27.88 -44.24
C ALA A 115 20.47 -27.10 -45.04
N SER A 116 20.04 -26.03 -45.72
CA SER A 116 20.91 -25.18 -46.54
C SER A 116 22.10 -24.63 -45.74
N ASN A 117 23.29 -24.61 -46.35
CA ASN A 117 24.47 -23.90 -45.86
C ASN A 117 24.83 -22.70 -46.74
N VAL A 118 23.88 -22.20 -47.55
CA VAL A 118 24.10 -21.01 -48.37
C VAL A 118 24.19 -19.79 -47.46
N CYS A 119 25.29 -19.05 -47.59
CA CYS A 119 25.62 -17.96 -46.68
C CYS A 119 24.54 -16.86 -46.64
N THR A 120 23.91 -16.55 -47.78
CA THR A 120 22.87 -15.50 -47.89
C THR A 120 21.54 -15.88 -47.25
N ASP A 121 21.33 -17.15 -46.91
CA ASP A 121 20.14 -17.59 -46.20
C ASP A 121 20.22 -17.20 -44.71
N CYS A 122 21.46 -17.12 -44.18
CA CYS A 122 21.72 -16.80 -42.78
C CYS A 122 22.31 -15.40 -42.59
N HIS A 123 22.95 -14.80 -43.59
CA HIS A 123 23.59 -13.49 -43.47
C HIS A 123 22.93 -12.46 -44.40
N PRO A 124 22.68 -11.23 -43.93
CA PRO A 124 22.17 -10.18 -44.81
C PRO A 124 23.23 -9.81 -45.85
N LYS A 125 22.78 -9.30 -47.01
CA LYS A 125 23.67 -8.89 -48.11
C LYS A 125 24.71 -7.84 -47.70
N SER A 126 24.44 -7.06 -46.66
CA SER A 126 25.35 -6.07 -46.09
C SER A 126 26.46 -6.67 -45.24
N PHE A 127 26.36 -7.95 -44.85
CA PHE A 127 27.36 -8.61 -44.02
C PHE A 127 28.58 -9.04 -44.84
N THR A 128 29.77 -8.74 -44.32
CA THR A 128 31.02 -9.16 -44.95
C THR A 128 31.33 -10.60 -44.55
N LEU A 129 31.16 -11.53 -45.50
CA LEU A 129 31.37 -12.97 -45.29
C LEU A 129 32.84 -13.38 -45.10
N ARG A 130 33.79 -12.47 -45.36
CA ARG A 130 35.22 -12.73 -45.19
C ARG A 130 35.64 -12.47 -43.74
N PRO A 131 36.12 -13.47 -42.99
CA PRO A 131 36.58 -13.25 -41.62
C PRO A 131 37.77 -12.29 -41.56
N VAL A 132 37.87 -11.53 -40.46
CA VAL A 132 38.97 -10.59 -40.21
C VAL A 132 40.35 -11.24 -40.18
N THR A 133 40.41 -12.56 -39.99
CA THR A 133 41.66 -13.34 -40.04
C THR A 133 42.28 -13.36 -41.44
N HIS A 134 41.50 -13.14 -42.50
CA HIS A 134 41.96 -13.22 -43.89
C HIS A 134 42.65 -11.93 -44.36
N VAL A 135 43.86 -11.71 -43.84
CA VAL A 135 44.75 -10.59 -44.18
C VAL A 135 45.33 -10.72 -45.61
N LYS A 136 45.98 -9.66 -46.10
CA LYS A 136 46.50 -9.58 -47.49
C LYS A 136 47.52 -10.68 -47.81
N ASP A 137 48.33 -11.07 -46.84
CA ASP A 137 49.37 -12.11 -46.92
C ASP A 137 48.93 -13.45 -46.31
N TRP A 138 47.61 -13.70 -46.20
CA TRP A 138 47.05 -14.87 -45.53
C TRP A 138 47.74 -16.19 -45.88
N LYS A 139 48.01 -16.43 -47.18
CA LYS A 139 48.63 -17.67 -47.70
C LYS A 139 50.01 -18.00 -47.12
N ALA A 140 50.68 -17.04 -46.46
CA ALA A 140 52.00 -17.23 -45.86
C ALA A 140 51.87 -17.67 -44.39
N LYS A 141 52.72 -17.13 -43.50
CA LYS A 141 52.73 -17.44 -42.07
C LYS A 141 51.37 -17.27 -41.36
N PRO A 142 50.52 -16.27 -41.67
CA PRO A 142 49.25 -16.09 -40.95
C PRO A 142 48.30 -17.31 -41.03
N HIS A 143 48.19 -17.97 -42.19
CA HIS A 143 47.39 -19.19 -42.37
C HIS A 143 47.92 -20.29 -41.44
N ALA A 144 49.21 -20.62 -41.53
CA ALA A 144 49.81 -21.71 -40.77
C ALA A 144 49.68 -21.50 -39.24
N VAL A 145 49.92 -20.26 -38.78
CA VAL A 145 49.79 -19.89 -37.37
C VAL A 145 48.35 -20.05 -36.89
N LYS A 146 47.36 -19.61 -37.67
CA LYS A 146 45.95 -19.70 -37.27
C LYS A 146 45.39 -21.11 -37.34
N ALA A 147 45.77 -21.89 -38.35
CA ALA A 147 45.42 -23.31 -38.45
C ALA A 147 45.96 -24.10 -37.25
N ARG A 148 47.19 -23.84 -36.81
CA ARG A 148 47.76 -24.46 -35.61
C ARG A 148 47.07 -24.02 -34.30
N GLN A 149 46.64 -22.77 -34.21
CA GLN A 149 45.99 -22.22 -33.01
C GLN A 149 44.55 -22.71 -32.83
N LEU A 150 43.78 -22.73 -33.92
CA LEU A 150 42.33 -22.99 -33.86
C LEU A 150 41.95 -24.42 -34.24
N GLY A 151 42.90 -25.18 -34.80
CA GLY A 151 42.60 -26.39 -35.54
C GLY A 151 41.96 -26.08 -36.90
N VAL A 152 41.90 -27.08 -37.76
CA VAL A 152 41.39 -26.95 -39.14
C VAL A 152 39.88 -27.18 -39.25
N ASN A 153 39.27 -27.82 -38.25
CA ASN A 153 37.85 -28.20 -38.29
C ASN A 153 36.92 -26.98 -38.47
N GLY A 154 37.18 -25.88 -37.77
CA GLY A 154 36.39 -24.66 -37.91
C GLY A 154 36.51 -23.98 -39.29
N CYS A 155 37.61 -24.21 -40.01
CA CYS A 155 37.79 -23.69 -41.38
C CYS A 155 36.85 -24.39 -42.36
N LEU A 156 36.55 -25.67 -42.12
CA LEU A 156 35.65 -26.48 -42.94
C LEU A 156 34.17 -26.06 -42.83
N LEU A 157 33.84 -25.11 -41.95
CA LEU A 157 32.53 -24.44 -41.96
C LEU A 157 32.30 -23.61 -43.24
N CYS A 158 33.39 -23.12 -43.85
CA CYS A 158 33.33 -22.26 -45.03
C CYS A 158 34.12 -22.81 -46.22
N HIS A 159 35.12 -23.65 -45.97
CA HIS A 159 36.05 -24.15 -46.98
C HIS A 159 35.83 -25.64 -47.27
N ASP A 160 35.97 -26.01 -48.55
CA ASP A 160 35.97 -27.39 -49.03
C ASP A 160 37.43 -27.86 -49.10
N SER A 161 37.82 -28.86 -48.31
CA SER A 161 39.23 -29.25 -48.19
C SER A 161 39.84 -29.72 -49.51
N VAL A 162 39.07 -30.45 -50.33
CA VAL A 162 39.52 -30.96 -51.63
C VAL A 162 39.83 -29.80 -52.58
N LYS A 163 38.99 -28.77 -52.58
CA LYS A 163 39.13 -27.63 -53.50
C LYS A 163 40.08 -26.56 -52.98
N ASP A 164 39.93 -26.19 -51.72
CA ASP A 164 40.55 -24.99 -51.15
C ASP A 164 41.89 -25.27 -50.47
N CYS A 165 42.08 -26.47 -49.90
CA CYS A 165 43.29 -26.83 -49.15
C CYS A 165 44.22 -27.72 -49.99
N ASP A 166 43.70 -28.85 -50.47
CA ASP A 166 44.50 -29.92 -51.08
C ASP A 166 45.15 -29.47 -52.38
N THR A 167 44.49 -28.61 -53.16
CA THR A 167 45.06 -28.00 -54.38
C THR A 167 46.41 -27.33 -54.12
N CYS A 168 46.55 -26.63 -52.99
CA CYS A 168 47.79 -25.94 -52.64
C CYS A 168 48.72 -26.86 -51.84
N HIS A 169 48.20 -27.62 -50.88
CA HIS A 169 48.99 -28.51 -50.03
C HIS A 169 49.64 -29.66 -50.81
N ALA A 170 49.02 -30.17 -51.87
CA ALA A 170 49.63 -31.16 -52.75
C ALA A 170 50.84 -30.60 -53.52
N LYS A 171 50.88 -29.28 -53.77
CA LYS A 171 51.98 -28.61 -54.47
C LYS A 171 53.11 -28.21 -53.53
N GLU A 172 52.77 -27.62 -52.40
CA GLU A 172 53.74 -27.08 -51.43
C GLU A 172 54.27 -28.15 -50.46
N VAL A 173 53.62 -29.33 -50.42
CA VAL A 173 53.96 -30.50 -49.59
C VAL A 173 54.38 -30.09 -48.16
N PRO A 174 53.50 -29.39 -47.42
CA PRO A 174 53.82 -28.98 -46.05
C PRO A 174 53.94 -30.22 -45.15
N ASP A 175 54.85 -30.15 -44.17
CA ASP A 175 55.07 -31.21 -43.16
C ASP A 175 53.91 -31.27 -42.15
N LEU A 176 52.77 -31.80 -42.60
CA LEU A 176 51.55 -31.97 -41.84
C LEU A 176 50.71 -33.13 -42.40
N GLY A 177 49.85 -33.72 -41.55
CA GLY A 177 48.97 -34.82 -41.96
C GLY A 177 47.88 -34.39 -42.96
N ALA A 178 47.17 -35.37 -43.52
CA ALA A 178 46.06 -35.11 -44.45
C ALA A 178 44.99 -34.19 -43.84
N MET A 179 44.45 -33.27 -44.65
CA MET A 179 43.35 -32.42 -44.22
C MET A 179 42.07 -33.24 -44.03
N PRO A 180 41.23 -32.93 -43.03
CA PRO A 180 39.94 -33.59 -42.90
C PRO A 180 39.04 -33.28 -44.10
N THR A 181 38.37 -34.30 -44.62
CA THR A 181 37.50 -34.20 -45.81
C THR A 181 36.13 -33.63 -45.52
N ILE A 182 35.70 -33.66 -44.26
CA ILE A 182 34.39 -33.20 -43.80
C ILE A 182 34.53 -32.44 -42.48
N TYR A 183 33.63 -31.47 -42.27
CA TYR A 183 33.46 -30.84 -40.97
C TYR A 183 32.99 -31.89 -39.94
N LEU A 184 33.71 -31.99 -38.83
CA LEU A 184 33.33 -32.84 -37.70
C LEU A 184 32.54 -32.01 -36.68
N ARG A 185 31.28 -32.39 -36.45
CA ARG A 185 30.43 -31.77 -35.43
C ARG A 185 31.10 -31.86 -34.06
N THR A 186 31.22 -30.71 -33.39
CA THR A 186 31.69 -30.64 -32.00
C THR A 186 30.55 -30.12 -31.12
N ILE A 187 30.11 -30.95 -30.16
CA ILE A 187 29.11 -30.55 -29.16
C ILE A 187 29.87 -30.25 -27.86
N PRO A 188 29.76 -29.03 -27.31
CA PRO A 188 30.32 -28.75 -25.99
C PRO A 188 29.67 -29.62 -24.92
N ILE A 189 30.48 -30.34 -24.12
CA ILE A 189 29.98 -31.09 -22.97
C ILE A 189 29.88 -30.12 -21.78
N LYS A 190 28.66 -29.93 -21.25
CA LYS A 190 28.45 -29.16 -20.03
C LYS A 190 28.82 -30.01 -18.80
N ALA A 191 29.65 -29.46 -17.92
CA ALA A 191 29.96 -30.09 -16.63
C ALA A 191 28.69 -30.13 -15.75
N LYS A 192 28.51 -31.22 -14.99
CA LYS A 192 27.40 -31.34 -14.04
C LYS A 192 27.62 -30.41 -12.85
N GLU A 193 26.64 -29.59 -12.53
CA GLU A 193 26.67 -28.62 -11.43
C GLU A 193 25.39 -28.72 -10.57
N PRO A 194 25.40 -28.22 -9.32
CA PRO A 194 24.20 -28.21 -8.48
C PRO A 194 23.08 -27.33 -9.05
N PRO A 195 21.80 -27.71 -8.88
CA PRO A 195 20.65 -26.96 -9.39
C PRO A 195 20.61 -25.54 -8.85
N LYS A 196 20.31 -24.57 -9.72
CA LYS A 196 20.10 -23.16 -9.35
C LYS A 196 18.69 -22.78 -9.74
N LEU A 197 17.84 -22.61 -8.74
CA LEU A 197 16.40 -22.46 -8.91
C LEU A 197 16.00 -20.98 -8.80
N ILE A 198 15.18 -20.51 -9.74
CA ILE A 198 14.43 -19.26 -9.64
C ILE A 198 12.95 -19.58 -9.62
N ASP A 199 12.23 -18.96 -8.70
CA ASP A 199 10.77 -19.03 -8.67
C ASP A 199 10.23 -17.59 -8.62
N PRO A 200 9.78 -17.06 -9.78
CA PRO A 200 9.27 -15.69 -9.88
C PRO A 200 8.03 -15.42 -9.02
N ASP A 201 7.28 -16.47 -8.67
CA ASP A 201 6.03 -16.39 -7.91
C ASP A 201 6.27 -16.55 -6.40
N SER A 202 7.46 -17.01 -6.00
CA SER A 202 7.87 -17.13 -4.61
C SER A 202 8.42 -15.82 -4.02
N PRO A 203 8.43 -15.69 -2.68
CA PRO A 203 9.11 -14.61 -1.98
C PRO A 203 10.55 -14.42 -2.46
N THR A 204 10.93 -13.18 -2.80
CA THR A 204 12.27 -12.83 -3.26
C THR A 204 13.32 -13.26 -2.23
N THR A 205 14.38 -13.95 -2.70
CA THR A 205 15.55 -14.29 -1.88
C THR A 205 16.84 -14.00 -2.63
N ILE A 206 17.95 -13.89 -1.90
CA ILE A 206 19.27 -13.64 -2.50
C ILE A 206 19.71 -14.76 -3.46
N GLY A 207 19.25 -16.00 -3.22
CA GLY A 207 19.56 -17.15 -4.08
C GLY A 207 19.01 -17.02 -5.51
N GLN A 208 17.93 -16.26 -5.69
CA GLN A 208 17.34 -15.98 -7.00
C GLN A 208 18.13 -14.94 -7.82
N CYS A 209 18.99 -14.15 -7.16
CA CYS A 209 19.75 -13.07 -7.79
C CYS A 209 21.20 -13.46 -8.08
N ASN A 210 21.89 -14.07 -7.11
CA ASN A 210 23.35 -14.24 -7.11
C ASN A 210 23.91 -15.04 -8.30
N PHE A 211 23.09 -15.91 -8.90
CA PHE A 211 23.51 -16.65 -10.11
C PHE A 211 23.69 -15.72 -11.31
N CYS A 212 22.82 -14.72 -11.46
CA CYS A 212 22.87 -13.76 -12.56
C CYS A 212 23.64 -12.49 -12.17
N HIS A 213 23.59 -12.13 -10.88
CA HIS A 213 24.15 -10.92 -10.29
C HIS A 213 25.10 -11.26 -9.13
N PRO A 214 26.36 -11.66 -9.41
CA PRO A 214 27.35 -11.92 -8.35
C PRO A 214 27.62 -10.71 -7.46
N ASP A 215 27.52 -9.52 -8.05
CA ASP A 215 27.47 -8.24 -7.35
C ASP A 215 26.10 -7.60 -7.61
N VAL A 216 25.22 -7.66 -6.62
CA VAL A 216 23.88 -7.08 -6.69
C VAL A 216 23.89 -5.56 -6.71
N ASP A 217 25.00 -4.92 -6.33
CA ASP A 217 25.20 -3.46 -6.41
C ASP A 217 25.98 -3.05 -7.67
N GLY A 218 26.41 -4.02 -8.50
CA GLY A 218 27.28 -3.82 -9.67
C GLY A 218 26.66 -3.10 -10.87
N PHE A 219 25.51 -2.44 -10.70
CA PHE A 219 24.85 -1.63 -11.72
C PHE A 219 25.24 -0.15 -11.60
N LYS A 220 25.30 0.57 -12.73
CA LYS A 220 25.54 2.03 -12.72
C LYS A 220 24.41 2.74 -11.97
N GLN A 221 24.70 3.23 -10.78
CA GLN A 221 23.83 4.12 -10.03
C GLN A 221 23.61 5.42 -10.83
N GLY A 222 22.38 5.66 -11.27
CA GLY A 222 22.05 6.82 -12.10
C GLY A 222 21.24 7.89 -11.39
N ARG A 223 20.23 7.48 -10.60
CA ARG A 223 19.24 8.40 -9.98
C ARG A 223 19.22 8.35 -8.46
N ILE A 224 19.67 7.23 -7.89
CA ILE A 224 19.66 6.96 -6.45
C ILE A 224 21.01 6.32 -6.10
N ILE A 225 21.56 6.75 -4.97
CA ILE A 225 22.68 6.14 -4.26
C ILE A 225 22.06 5.11 -3.32
N PHE A 226 22.34 3.84 -3.56
CA PHE A 226 21.82 2.74 -2.75
C PHE A 226 22.84 1.61 -2.72
N ALA A 227 23.04 1.04 -1.54
CA ALA A 227 23.87 -0.15 -1.34
C ALA A 227 23.05 -1.22 -0.61
N HIS A 228 22.94 -2.41 -1.21
CA HIS A 228 22.27 -3.54 -0.58
C HIS A 228 22.97 -3.91 0.73
N GLN A 229 24.31 -3.87 0.77
CA GLN A 229 25.09 -4.22 1.96
C GLN A 229 24.69 -3.44 3.22
N ASP A 230 24.39 -2.15 3.11
CA ASP A 230 24.01 -1.32 4.26
C ASP A 230 22.64 -1.68 4.85
N HIS A 231 21.78 -2.28 4.02
CA HIS A 231 20.45 -2.75 4.40
C HIS A 231 20.49 -4.21 4.87
N LEU A 232 21.27 -5.05 4.18
CA LEU A 232 21.42 -6.47 4.51
C LEU A 232 22.10 -6.67 5.88
N LYS A 233 23.02 -5.78 6.29
CA LYS A 233 23.62 -5.77 7.64
C LYS A 233 22.60 -5.61 8.77
N ARG A 234 21.37 -5.18 8.45
CA ARG A 234 20.25 -5.02 9.40
C ARG A 234 19.21 -6.14 9.29
N ASP A 235 19.56 -7.23 8.60
CA ASP A 235 18.72 -8.42 8.39
C ASP A 235 17.34 -8.13 7.74
N TYR A 236 17.26 -7.05 6.97
CA TYR A 236 16.05 -6.75 6.20
C TYR A 236 15.79 -7.82 5.15
N GLN A 237 14.59 -8.40 5.20
CA GLN A 237 14.16 -9.41 4.25
C GLN A 237 14.00 -8.77 2.86
N CYS A 238 14.39 -9.50 1.81
CA CYS A 238 14.34 -8.99 0.44
C CYS A 238 12.93 -8.55 0.04
N THR A 239 11.90 -9.24 0.55
CA THR A 239 10.47 -8.95 0.31
C THR A 239 9.98 -7.61 0.83
N VAL A 240 10.70 -6.99 1.77
CA VAL A 240 10.36 -5.65 2.28
C VAL A 240 10.43 -4.60 1.17
N CYS A 241 11.43 -4.73 0.30
CA CYS A 241 11.65 -3.84 -0.84
C CYS A 241 11.17 -4.47 -2.15
N HIS A 242 11.43 -5.76 -2.35
CA HIS A 242 11.09 -6.53 -3.55
C HIS A 242 9.95 -7.52 -3.24
N PRO A 243 8.68 -7.07 -3.19
CA PRO A 243 7.54 -7.92 -2.82
C PRO A 243 7.32 -9.09 -3.80
N ARG A 244 7.92 -9.02 -4.98
CA ARG A 244 7.98 -10.07 -6.01
C ARG A 244 9.34 -10.03 -6.70
N PHE A 245 9.64 -11.04 -7.50
CA PHE A 245 10.87 -11.10 -8.28
C PHE A 245 11.05 -9.85 -9.17
N ALA A 246 12.23 -9.23 -9.12
CA ALA A 246 12.45 -7.92 -9.72
C ALA A 246 12.38 -7.94 -11.25
N HIS A 247 12.71 -9.04 -11.92
CA HIS A 247 12.55 -9.16 -13.36
C HIS A 247 11.15 -9.66 -13.71
N GLN A 248 10.45 -8.89 -14.54
CA GLN A 248 9.14 -9.21 -15.07
C GLN A 248 9.24 -9.33 -16.61
N PRO A 249 8.30 -10.03 -17.28
CA PRO A 249 8.34 -10.22 -18.74
C PRO A 249 8.44 -8.93 -19.56
N LEU A 250 7.89 -7.83 -19.03
CA LEU A 250 7.84 -6.52 -19.69
C LEU A 250 8.91 -5.53 -19.19
N GLY A 251 9.76 -5.93 -18.24
CA GLY A 251 10.82 -5.08 -17.70
C GLY A 251 11.19 -5.40 -16.26
N THR A 252 12.05 -4.58 -15.67
CA THR A 252 12.45 -4.72 -14.26
C THR A 252 11.53 -3.87 -13.39
N ASP A 253 10.89 -4.49 -12.41
CA ASP A 253 10.17 -3.81 -11.35
C ASP A 253 11.16 -3.02 -10.48
N LYS A 254 10.89 -1.74 -10.30
CA LYS A 254 11.78 -0.81 -9.59
C LYS A 254 11.07 -0.31 -8.35
N ASN A 255 11.78 -0.32 -7.23
CA ASN A 255 11.26 0.19 -5.97
C ASN A 255 10.87 1.66 -6.12
N THR A 256 9.68 2.00 -5.65
CA THR A 256 9.22 3.39 -5.59
C THR A 256 9.88 4.12 -4.43
N MET A 257 9.93 5.46 -4.47
CA MET A 257 10.43 6.25 -3.34
C MET A 257 9.62 5.97 -2.06
N GLN A 258 8.31 5.72 -2.18
CA GLN A 258 7.44 5.34 -1.06
C GLN A 258 7.92 4.06 -0.36
N ALA A 259 8.49 3.10 -1.08
CA ALA A 259 9.05 1.90 -0.47
C ALA A 259 10.18 2.23 0.52
N CYS A 260 11.00 3.25 0.24
CA CYS A 260 12.06 3.70 1.14
C CYS A 260 11.51 4.43 2.38
N TYR A 261 10.49 5.27 2.19
CA TYR A 261 9.85 6.04 3.28
C TYR A 261 8.98 5.18 4.22
N ARG A 262 8.88 3.86 3.98
CA ARG A 262 8.37 2.90 4.98
C ARG A 262 9.27 2.81 6.22
N CYS A 263 10.53 3.23 6.09
CA CYS A 263 11.49 3.27 7.21
C CYS A 263 12.20 4.63 7.29
N HIS A 264 12.53 5.25 6.16
CA HIS A 264 13.20 6.55 6.13
C HIS A 264 12.26 7.70 6.52
N GLY A 265 12.72 8.58 7.42
CA GLY A 265 11.93 9.70 7.94
C GLY A 265 10.94 9.34 9.04
N LEU A 266 10.85 8.05 9.42
CA LEU A 266 10.11 7.63 10.60
C LEU A 266 10.91 7.92 11.88
N GLN A 267 10.21 8.34 12.93
CA GLN A 267 10.76 8.50 14.27
C GLN A 267 10.14 7.48 15.22
N HIS A 268 10.98 6.74 15.94
CA HIS A 268 10.58 5.98 17.12
C HIS A 268 10.58 6.92 18.33
N ALA A 269 9.49 6.90 19.11
CA ALA A 269 9.31 7.78 20.26
C ALA A 269 10.45 7.69 21.30
N SER A 270 11.09 6.52 21.44
CA SER A 270 12.16 6.27 22.41
C SER A 270 13.55 6.10 21.78
N SER A 271 13.63 5.76 20.49
CA SER A 271 14.89 5.40 19.80
C SER A 271 15.33 6.41 18.73
N GLY A 272 14.58 7.50 18.54
CA GLY A 272 14.90 8.53 17.56
C GLY A 272 14.59 8.11 16.12
N ALA A 273 15.25 8.73 15.14
CA ALA A 273 15.00 8.46 13.73
C ALA A 273 15.45 7.05 13.32
N VAL A 274 14.58 6.31 12.63
CA VAL A 274 14.87 4.95 12.13
C VAL A 274 15.93 4.99 11.03
N ALA A 275 15.76 5.91 10.08
CA ALA A 275 16.72 6.19 9.02
C ALA A 275 16.57 7.63 8.54
N THR A 276 17.67 8.19 8.02
CA THR A 276 17.73 9.58 7.53
C THR A 276 16.71 9.86 6.43
N ASP A 277 16.05 11.01 6.48
CA ASP A 277 15.21 11.58 5.40
C ASP A 277 15.94 12.66 4.59
N LYS A 278 17.25 12.85 4.83
CA LYS A 278 18.07 13.77 4.03
C LYS A 278 18.12 13.33 2.58
N CYS A 279 17.68 14.20 1.69
CA CYS A 279 17.60 13.97 0.25
C CYS A 279 18.95 13.53 -0.36
N GLU A 280 20.04 14.17 0.06
CA GLU A 280 21.40 13.96 -0.47
C GLU A 280 22.03 12.63 -0.03
N ALA A 281 21.44 11.95 0.96
CA ALA A 281 21.86 10.60 1.32
C ALA A 281 21.46 9.57 0.26
N CYS A 282 20.39 9.85 -0.49
CA CYS A 282 19.85 8.94 -1.49
C CYS A 282 19.99 9.51 -2.91
N HIS A 283 20.00 10.83 -3.10
CA HIS A 283 20.10 11.44 -4.42
C HIS A 283 21.50 12.01 -4.66
N PRO A 284 22.13 11.72 -5.81
CA PRO A 284 23.43 12.31 -6.14
C PRO A 284 23.31 13.83 -6.26
N LYS A 285 24.39 14.57 -5.99
CA LYS A 285 24.40 16.04 -5.96
C LYS A 285 23.85 16.71 -7.23
N GLY A 286 23.97 16.06 -8.39
CA GLY A 286 23.44 16.56 -9.68
C GLY A 286 21.96 16.27 -9.92
N PHE A 287 21.28 15.57 -9.01
CA PHE A 287 19.87 15.23 -9.15
C PHE A 287 18.97 16.42 -8.82
N LYS A 288 18.11 16.81 -9.76
CA LYS A 288 17.09 17.83 -9.53
C LYS A 288 15.98 17.24 -8.65
N LEU A 289 15.98 17.58 -7.37
CA LEU A 289 15.01 17.09 -6.38
C LEU A 289 13.57 17.52 -6.68
N GLU A 290 13.40 18.71 -7.26
CA GLU A 290 12.10 19.22 -7.69
C GLU A 290 11.57 18.37 -8.87
N PRO A 291 10.44 17.66 -8.70
CA PRO A 291 9.82 16.90 -9.78
C PRO A 291 9.41 17.81 -10.94
N ALA A 292 9.56 17.34 -12.18
CA ALA A 292 9.16 18.07 -13.39
C ALA A 292 7.67 18.48 -13.42
N THR A 293 6.85 17.87 -12.57
CA THR A 293 5.42 18.20 -12.41
C THR A 293 5.18 19.53 -11.68
N HIS A 294 6.17 20.12 -11.00
CA HIS A 294 6.05 21.38 -10.24
C HIS A 294 5.96 22.61 -11.15
N THR A 295 4.95 22.63 -12.00
CA THR A 295 4.62 23.75 -12.87
C THR A 295 3.67 24.72 -12.16
N VAL A 296 3.59 25.97 -12.64
CA VAL A 296 2.60 26.95 -12.16
C VAL A 296 1.19 26.37 -12.19
N LYS A 297 0.83 25.68 -13.29
CA LYS A 297 -0.48 25.04 -13.44
C LYS A 297 -0.74 23.97 -12.38
N PHE A 298 0.26 23.15 -12.07
CA PHE A 298 0.18 22.12 -11.03
C PHE A 298 -0.05 22.74 -9.65
N LEU A 299 0.77 23.71 -9.28
CA LEU A 299 0.68 24.38 -7.98
C LEU A 299 -0.63 25.16 -7.83
N SER A 300 -1.18 25.67 -8.94
CA SER A 300 -2.43 26.44 -8.96
C SER A 300 -3.71 25.63 -9.08
N GLY A 301 -3.64 24.29 -9.06
CA GLY A 301 -4.84 23.47 -8.88
C GLY A 301 -4.76 22.04 -9.41
N ASP A 302 -3.93 21.74 -10.41
CA ASP A 302 -3.91 20.39 -10.99
C ASP A 302 -3.36 19.34 -9.99
N HIS A 303 -2.60 19.76 -8.96
CA HIS A 303 -2.17 18.85 -7.90
C HIS A 303 -3.31 18.22 -7.11
N LYS A 304 -4.54 18.77 -7.18
CA LYS A 304 -5.73 18.19 -6.54
C LYS A 304 -5.99 16.76 -6.99
N ASP A 305 -5.73 16.43 -8.25
CA ASP A 305 -6.06 15.11 -8.80
C ASP A 305 -5.03 14.07 -8.37
N GLN A 306 -3.76 14.46 -8.23
CA GLN A 306 -2.74 13.61 -7.58
C GLN A 306 -2.97 13.49 -6.08
N ALA A 307 -3.37 14.57 -5.40
CA ALA A 307 -3.67 14.54 -3.97
C ALA A 307 -4.85 13.63 -3.62
N LYS A 308 -5.84 13.48 -4.53
CA LYS A 308 -6.94 12.50 -4.39
C LYS A 308 -6.47 11.05 -4.47
N ILE A 309 -5.39 10.75 -5.20
CA ILE A 309 -4.82 9.41 -5.28
C ILE A 309 -4.11 9.07 -3.96
N GLY A 310 -3.39 10.02 -3.38
CA GLY A 310 -2.78 9.88 -2.06
C GLY A 310 -1.84 11.03 -1.72
N VAL A 311 -2.14 11.76 -0.66
CA VAL A 311 -1.34 12.92 -0.23
C VAL A 311 -0.04 12.51 0.49
N SER A 312 0.05 11.26 0.97
CA SER A 312 1.26 10.67 1.57
C SER A 312 2.47 10.68 0.62
N TYR A 313 2.23 10.61 -0.70
CA TYR A 313 3.29 10.77 -1.69
C TYR A 313 3.97 12.15 -1.58
N CYS A 314 3.18 13.20 -1.39
CA CYS A 314 3.69 14.57 -1.25
C CYS A 314 4.41 14.76 0.10
N ALA A 315 3.94 14.08 1.14
CA ALA A 315 4.49 14.17 2.49
C ALA A 315 5.92 13.61 2.63
N MET A 316 6.39 12.83 1.64
CA MET A 316 7.79 12.40 1.57
C MET A 316 8.74 13.61 1.45
N CYS A 317 8.32 14.68 0.78
CA CYS A 317 9.13 15.88 0.56
C CYS A 317 8.60 17.10 1.32
N HIS A 318 7.28 17.20 1.53
CA HIS A 318 6.63 18.35 2.13
C HIS A 318 6.17 18.05 3.56
N LYS A 319 6.37 19.00 4.48
CA LYS A 319 5.83 18.94 5.84
C LYS A 319 4.51 19.72 5.92
N SER A 320 3.73 19.49 6.98
CA SER A 320 2.41 20.11 7.18
C SER A 320 2.36 21.62 6.94
N LYS A 321 3.40 22.34 7.39
CA LYS A 321 3.57 23.79 7.17
C LYS A 321 3.48 24.20 5.70
N SER A 322 3.98 23.39 4.78
CA SER A 322 3.90 23.64 3.33
C SER A 322 2.46 23.59 2.82
N CYS A 323 1.66 22.65 3.32
CA CYS A 323 0.27 22.46 2.95
C CYS A 323 -0.62 23.59 3.51
N VAL A 324 -0.53 23.83 4.83
CA VAL A 324 -1.40 24.79 5.53
C VAL A 324 -1.20 26.23 5.07
N LYS A 325 0.01 26.58 4.59
CA LYS A 325 0.29 27.92 4.05
C LYS A 325 -0.70 28.30 2.94
N CYS A 326 -1.10 27.35 2.09
CA CYS A 326 -2.08 27.59 1.04
C CYS A 326 -3.49 27.11 1.43
N HIS A 327 -3.59 25.96 2.11
CA HIS A 327 -4.86 25.31 2.43
C HIS A 327 -5.59 25.84 3.66
N ASN A 328 -5.03 26.81 4.39
CA ASN A 328 -5.78 27.59 5.37
C ASN A 328 -6.61 28.72 4.72
N GLY A 329 -6.46 28.93 3.41
CA GLY A 329 -7.13 29.98 2.65
C GLY A 329 -6.38 31.32 2.64
N GLY A 330 -6.65 32.16 1.65
CA GLY A 330 -6.17 33.55 1.62
C GLY A 330 -4.80 33.79 1.00
N THR A 331 -4.04 32.74 0.69
CA THR A 331 -2.73 32.87 0.03
C THR A 331 -2.87 33.09 -1.47
N LYS A 332 -2.26 34.16 -2.02
CA LYS A 332 -2.21 34.39 -3.47
C LYS A 332 -1.25 33.40 -4.15
N LEU A 333 -1.72 32.77 -5.21
CA LEU A 333 -1.00 31.80 -6.02
C LEU A 333 -0.32 32.49 -7.21
N ALA A 334 0.61 31.78 -7.85
CA ALA A 334 1.40 32.30 -8.97
C ALA A 334 0.56 32.62 -10.23
N ASP A 335 -0.62 32.01 -10.38
CA ASP A 335 -1.60 32.34 -11.42
C ASP A 335 -2.59 33.44 -11.03
N GLY A 336 -2.32 34.15 -9.92
CA GLY A 336 -3.14 35.25 -9.42
C GLY A 336 -4.40 34.83 -8.65
N LYS A 337 -4.70 33.53 -8.56
CA LYS A 337 -5.84 33.01 -7.79
C LYS A 337 -5.53 32.98 -6.28
N THR A 338 -6.56 32.81 -5.47
CA THR A 338 -6.42 32.62 -4.01
C THR A 338 -6.54 31.15 -3.66
N GLY A 339 -5.61 30.65 -2.85
CA GLY A 339 -5.63 29.29 -2.29
C GLY A 339 -6.92 29.04 -1.53
N LEU A 340 -7.52 27.87 -1.78
CA LEU A 340 -8.77 27.45 -1.15
C LEU A 340 -8.50 26.84 0.22
N LYS A 341 -9.40 27.13 1.16
CA LYS A 341 -9.43 26.42 2.44
C LYS A 341 -9.82 24.96 2.20
N VAL A 342 -8.94 24.03 2.55
CA VAL A 342 -9.20 22.59 2.41
C VAL A 342 -9.46 22.00 3.79
N ILE A 343 -10.67 21.48 3.98
CA ILE A 343 -11.09 20.74 5.16
C ILE A 343 -11.58 19.39 4.65
N PRO A 344 -10.95 18.27 5.04
CA PRO A 344 -11.42 16.93 4.69
C PRO A 344 -12.91 16.72 5.03
N ALA A 345 -13.60 15.87 4.27
CA ALA A 345 -15.06 15.73 4.37
C ALA A 345 -15.52 15.15 5.72
N ASP A 346 -14.72 14.25 6.30
CA ASP A 346 -14.92 13.68 7.63
C ASP A 346 -14.88 14.74 8.74
N HIS A 347 -13.97 15.72 8.66
CA HIS A 347 -13.82 16.80 9.64
C HIS A 347 -15.02 17.74 9.72
N ARG A 348 -15.92 17.71 8.74
CA ARG A 348 -17.14 18.53 8.71
C ARG A 348 -18.33 17.86 9.40
N LYS A 349 -18.20 16.59 9.76
CA LYS A 349 -19.28 15.82 10.39
C LYS A 349 -19.30 16.07 11.90
N PRO A 350 -20.48 16.20 12.54
CA PRO A 350 -20.58 16.35 14.00
C PRO A 350 -19.86 15.25 14.78
N GLN A 351 -19.86 14.02 14.27
CA GLN A 351 -19.28 12.85 14.91
C GLN A 351 -17.74 12.80 14.86
N TRP A 352 -17.09 13.67 14.07
CA TRP A 352 -15.63 13.69 13.96
C TRP A 352 -14.93 13.82 15.32
N ALA A 353 -15.46 14.70 16.19
CA ALA A 353 -14.91 14.96 17.50
C ALA A 353 -14.84 13.68 18.36
N SER A 354 -15.81 12.78 18.26
CA SER A 354 -15.85 11.51 18.99
C SER A 354 -15.15 10.35 18.28
N GLU A 355 -15.04 10.37 16.95
CA GLU A 355 -14.56 9.22 16.17
C GLU A 355 -13.08 9.29 15.78
N HIS A 356 -12.49 10.50 15.68
CA HIS A 356 -11.11 10.66 15.20
C HIS A 356 -10.06 9.98 16.07
N GLY A 357 -10.32 9.82 17.38
CA GLY A 357 -9.41 9.12 18.30
C GLY A 357 -9.24 7.64 17.93
N GLY A 358 -10.32 6.96 17.55
CA GLY A 358 -10.27 5.56 17.11
C GLY A 358 -9.49 5.39 15.80
N LEU A 359 -9.63 6.36 14.89
CA LEU A 359 -8.84 6.44 13.66
C LEU A 359 -7.34 6.61 13.95
N TYR A 360 -6.96 7.53 14.84
CA TYR A 360 -5.57 7.72 15.26
C TYR A 360 -4.97 6.46 15.89
N LEU A 361 -5.69 5.82 16.82
CA LEU A 361 -5.22 4.59 17.50
C LEU A 361 -5.08 3.41 16.53
N ALA A 362 -5.96 3.31 15.55
CA ALA A 362 -5.86 2.32 14.48
C ALA A 362 -4.77 2.65 13.45
N GLN A 363 -4.06 3.78 13.60
CA GLN A 363 -3.13 4.33 12.60
C GLN A 363 -3.80 4.52 11.23
N LYS A 364 -5.11 4.79 11.24
CA LYS A 364 -5.94 5.02 10.07
C LYS A 364 -6.21 6.51 9.97
N GLY A 365 -5.42 7.22 9.17
CA GLY A 365 -5.64 8.64 8.95
C GLY A 365 -4.33 9.37 8.70
N ASP A 366 -4.30 10.13 7.63
CA ASP A 366 -3.17 10.95 7.21
C ASP A 366 -3.10 12.27 8.00
N CYS A 367 -3.44 12.25 9.30
CA CYS A 367 -3.61 13.44 10.13
C CYS A 367 -2.32 14.27 10.18
N ALA A 368 -1.18 13.60 10.36
CA ALA A 368 0.14 14.21 10.47
C ALA A 368 0.61 14.90 9.18
N ILE A 369 -0.08 14.68 8.05
CA ILE A 369 0.23 15.36 6.79
C ILE A 369 -0.21 16.81 6.85
N CYS A 370 -1.33 17.11 7.51
CA CYS A 370 -1.86 18.46 7.65
C CYS A 370 -1.64 19.06 9.04
N HIS A 371 -1.57 18.22 10.08
CA HIS A 371 -1.42 18.62 11.47
C HIS A 371 -0.04 18.26 12.01
N ASP A 372 0.51 19.11 12.86
CA ASP A 372 1.71 18.82 13.66
C ASP A 372 1.35 18.64 15.15
N SER A 373 2.32 18.24 15.96
CA SER A 373 2.10 18.03 17.40
C SER A 373 1.48 19.25 18.12
N PRO A 374 1.93 20.50 17.86
CA PRO A 374 1.25 21.69 18.38
C PRO A 374 -0.22 21.81 17.97
N SER A 375 -0.59 21.39 16.76
CA SER A 375 -1.98 21.40 16.31
C SER A 375 -2.87 20.50 17.17
N CYS A 376 -2.39 19.31 17.54
CA CYS A 376 -3.15 18.38 18.39
C CYS A 376 -3.34 18.93 19.81
N GLN A 377 -2.32 19.58 20.35
CA GLN A 377 -2.32 20.14 21.70
C GLN A 377 -3.30 21.32 21.89
N GLN A 378 -3.82 21.91 20.80
CA GLN A 378 -4.86 22.93 20.90
C GLN A 378 -6.16 22.39 21.49
N CYS A 379 -6.42 21.08 21.35
CA CYS A 379 -7.59 20.42 21.90
C CYS A 379 -7.23 19.34 22.93
N HIS A 380 -6.17 18.57 22.69
CA HIS A 380 -5.71 17.49 23.56
C HIS A 380 -4.79 18.03 24.66
N LEU A 381 -5.39 18.79 25.59
CA LEU A 381 -4.70 19.38 26.75
C LEU A 381 -4.37 18.37 27.86
N THR A 382 -4.88 17.14 27.72
CA THR A 382 -4.67 16.01 28.62
C THR A 382 -4.39 14.76 27.80
N THR A 383 -3.90 13.70 28.44
CA THR A 383 -3.69 12.41 27.77
C THR A 383 -5.02 11.81 27.33
N MET A 384 -5.07 11.42 26.05
CA MET A 384 -6.23 10.79 25.41
C MET A 384 -5.86 9.42 24.82
N PRO A 385 -6.73 8.39 24.95
CA PRO A 385 -7.90 8.35 25.82
C PRO A 385 -7.52 8.64 27.27
N HIS A 386 -8.46 9.20 28.04
CA HIS A 386 -8.23 9.36 29.47
C HIS A 386 -7.88 8.00 30.10
N PRO A 387 -6.91 7.94 31.01
CA PRO A 387 -6.50 6.70 31.65
C PRO A 387 -7.62 6.16 32.53
N THR A 388 -7.61 4.86 32.83
CA THR A 388 -8.69 4.20 33.59
C THR A 388 -8.84 4.74 35.02
N ASP A 389 -7.76 5.29 35.58
CA ASP A 389 -7.73 5.95 36.89
C ASP A 389 -8.16 7.43 36.83
N TRP A 390 -8.53 7.95 35.66
CA TRP A 390 -8.77 9.38 35.45
C TRP A 390 -9.73 9.98 36.47
N LEU A 391 -10.86 9.34 36.75
CA LEU A 391 -11.84 9.89 37.71
C LEU A 391 -11.25 10.07 39.12
N GLU A 392 -10.28 9.25 39.52
CA GLU A 392 -9.59 9.39 40.81
C GLU A 392 -8.55 10.52 40.80
N VAL A 393 -7.84 10.68 39.68
CA VAL A 393 -6.68 11.58 39.59
C VAL A 393 -6.93 12.86 38.77
N HIS A 394 -8.14 13.09 38.25
CA HIS A 394 -8.42 14.19 37.32
C HIS A 394 -8.17 15.57 37.94
N ALA A 395 -8.38 15.75 39.25
CA ALA A 395 -8.07 16.99 39.94
C ALA A 395 -6.55 17.28 39.97
N GLN A 396 -5.71 16.24 40.04
CA GLN A 396 -4.25 16.37 40.05
C GLN A 396 -3.69 16.51 38.64
N ARG A 397 -4.11 15.64 37.71
CA ARG A 397 -3.64 15.62 36.31
C ARG A 397 -4.25 16.75 35.46
N GLY A 398 -5.41 17.27 35.86
CA GLY A 398 -6.03 18.46 35.28
C GLY A 398 -5.65 19.77 35.98
N ARG A 399 -4.65 19.77 36.87
CA ARG A 399 -4.23 20.98 37.58
C ARG A 399 -3.82 22.08 36.58
N GLY A 400 -4.49 23.23 36.67
CA GLY A 400 -4.28 24.36 35.76
C GLY A 400 -5.24 24.39 34.56
N LEU A 401 -6.04 23.34 34.37
CA LEU A 401 -7.15 23.34 33.41
C LEU A 401 -8.41 23.88 34.07
N GLN A 402 -9.17 24.64 33.30
CA GLN A 402 -10.46 25.16 33.67
C GLN A 402 -11.56 24.26 33.11
N GLY A 403 -12.78 24.39 33.64
CA GLY A 403 -13.93 23.69 33.07
C GLY A 403 -14.14 23.99 31.57
N ALA A 404 -13.59 25.10 31.04
CA ALA A 404 -13.60 25.42 29.61
C ALA A 404 -12.77 24.46 28.76
N ASP A 405 -11.66 23.98 29.30
CA ASP A 405 -10.73 23.08 28.62
C ASP A 405 -11.35 21.68 28.48
N CYS A 406 -12.08 21.23 29.49
CA CYS A 406 -12.87 20.00 29.42
C CYS A 406 -14.02 20.11 28.42
N ARG A 407 -14.59 21.32 28.23
CA ARG A 407 -15.69 21.60 27.29
C ARG A 407 -15.29 21.58 25.83
N VAL A 408 -14.00 21.43 25.51
CA VAL A 408 -13.57 21.15 24.14
C VAL A 408 -14.21 19.84 23.64
N CYS A 409 -14.28 18.83 24.51
CA CYS A 409 -14.87 17.52 24.22
C CYS A 409 -16.19 17.26 24.95
N HIS A 410 -16.28 17.57 26.24
CA HIS A 410 -17.47 17.31 27.07
C HIS A 410 -18.42 18.51 27.05
N LYS A 411 -19.37 18.52 26.11
CA LYS A 411 -20.38 19.60 25.98
C LYS A 411 -21.43 19.57 27.08
N ASP A 412 -21.81 18.37 27.52
CA ASP A 412 -22.71 18.19 28.64
C ASP A 412 -21.93 18.22 29.97
N ARG A 413 -22.46 19.01 30.93
CA ARG A 413 -21.85 19.22 32.25
C ARG A 413 -22.50 18.38 33.33
N GLU A 414 -23.65 17.76 33.07
CA GLU A 414 -24.44 17.07 34.09
C GLU A 414 -23.68 15.90 34.70
N ALA A 415 -23.02 15.09 33.87
CA ALA A 415 -22.16 13.99 34.34
C ALA A 415 -21.02 14.47 35.28
N CYS A 416 -20.52 15.70 35.09
CA CYS A 416 -19.54 16.28 36.02
C CYS A 416 -20.25 16.71 37.31
N GLN A 417 -21.39 17.39 37.19
CA GLN A 417 -22.14 17.90 38.34
C GLN A 417 -22.68 16.78 39.24
N ASP A 418 -22.98 15.59 38.74
CA ASP A 418 -23.51 14.49 39.55
C ASP A 418 -22.60 14.11 40.73
N CYS A 419 -21.30 14.06 40.48
CA CYS A 419 -20.28 13.80 41.50
C CYS A 419 -19.89 15.09 42.24
N HIS A 420 -19.72 16.21 41.53
CA HIS A 420 -19.33 17.48 42.15
C HIS A 420 -20.42 18.09 43.05
N HIS A 421 -21.68 17.73 42.86
CA HIS A 421 -22.80 18.08 43.75
C HIS A 421 -23.25 16.93 44.65
N ALA A 422 -22.62 15.74 44.58
CA ALA A 422 -23.00 14.60 45.41
C ALA A 422 -23.00 14.93 46.91
N SER A 423 -22.00 15.70 47.37
CA SER A 423 -21.87 16.09 48.77
C SER A 423 -22.90 17.14 49.23
N VAL A 424 -23.59 17.81 48.31
CA VAL A 424 -24.57 18.88 48.63
C VAL A 424 -26.01 18.46 48.36
N ARG A 425 -26.26 17.21 47.95
CA ARG A 425 -27.60 16.70 47.61
C ARG A 425 -28.65 16.88 48.71
N SER A 426 -28.25 16.66 49.95
CA SER A 426 -29.13 16.83 51.12
C SER A 426 -29.02 18.21 51.78
N THR A 427 -28.35 19.17 51.12
CA THR A 427 -28.20 20.54 51.63
C THR A 427 -29.40 21.40 51.24
N GLU A 428 -29.78 22.33 52.13
CA GLU A 428 -30.83 23.30 51.86
C GLU A 428 -30.47 24.20 50.67
N LEU A 429 -31.41 24.37 49.74
CA LEU A 429 -31.30 25.22 48.56
C LEU A 429 -31.45 26.69 48.97
N ILE A 430 -30.41 27.25 49.57
CA ILE A 430 -30.33 28.65 49.99
C ILE A 430 -29.01 29.28 49.50
N ALA A 431 -29.03 30.59 49.23
CA ALA A 431 -27.88 31.31 48.66
C ALA A 431 -26.58 31.09 49.46
N ALA A 432 -26.67 31.06 50.80
CA ALA A 432 -25.51 30.90 51.69
C ALA A 432 -24.74 29.59 51.46
N ASN A 433 -25.43 28.53 51.04
CA ASN A 433 -24.80 27.23 50.76
C ASN A 433 -24.14 27.19 49.38
N CYS A 434 -24.70 27.90 48.39
CA CYS A 434 -24.22 27.87 47.00
C CYS A 434 -23.08 28.86 46.74
N VAL A 435 -23.07 30.03 47.39
CA VAL A 435 -22.08 31.11 47.14
C VAL A 435 -20.64 30.68 47.40
N LYS A 436 -20.43 29.67 48.25
CA LYS A 436 -19.09 29.14 48.58
C LYS A 436 -18.39 28.53 47.36
N CYS A 437 -19.17 27.92 46.46
CA CYS A 437 -18.66 27.28 45.25
C CYS A 437 -19.02 28.06 43.96
N HIS A 438 -20.11 28.85 44.00
CA HIS A 438 -20.62 29.63 42.86
C HIS A 438 -20.75 31.11 43.25
N PRO A 439 -19.69 31.91 43.09
CA PRO A 439 -19.72 33.34 43.43
C PRO A 439 -20.84 34.13 42.73
N GLU A 440 -21.28 33.68 41.55
CA GLU A 440 -22.39 34.23 40.78
C GLU A 440 -23.71 34.23 41.56
N MET A 441 -23.89 33.30 42.51
CA MET A 441 -25.07 33.20 43.38
C MET A 441 -25.18 34.32 44.41
N LYS A 442 -24.19 35.22 44.50
CA LYS A 442 -24.32 36.47 45.27
C LYS A 442 -25.25 37.47 44.59
N THR A 443 -25.55 37.25 43.31
CA THR A 443 -26.41 38.15 42.53
C THR A 443 -27.84 38.07 43.07
N ALA A 444 -28.34 39.17 43.62
CA ALA A 444 -29.67 39.22 44.23
C ALA A 444 -30.81 39.02 43.23
N GLU A 445 -30.61 39.45 41.97
CA GLU A 445 -31.57 39.30 40.88
C GLU A 445 -31.26 38.03 40.07
N PRO A 446 -32.11 36.98 40.11
CA PRO A 446 -31.87 35.75 39.36
C PRO A 446 -31.72 35.97 37.85
N THR A 447 -32.43 36.97 37.30
CA THR A 447 -32.41 37.39 35.89
C THR A 447 -31.03 37.85 35.40
N LYS A 448 -30.13 38.22 36.31
CA LYS A 448 -28.77 38.69 35.99
C LYS A 448 -27.73 37.57 36.02
N ILE A 449 -28.12 36.35 36.41
CA ILE A 449 -27.23 35.19 36.46
C ILE A 449 -27.17 34.57 35.06
N LYS A 450 -25.98 34.61 34.42
CA LYS A 450 -25.78 34.14 33.03
C LYS A 450 -25.84 32.62 32.86
N VAL A 451 -25.76 31.85 33.94
CA VAL A 451 -25.78 30.39 33.90
C VAL A 451 -27.18 29.93 34.25
N ALA A 452 -27.91 29.37 33.27
CA ALA A 452 -29.33 29.04 33.40
C ALA A 452 -29.66 28.21 34.66
N GLY A 453 -28.98 27.08 34.88
CA GLY A 453 -29.21 26.27 36.08
C GLY A 453 -28.92 26.99 37.41
N LEU A 454 -28.01 27.99 37.42
CA LEU A 454 -27.80 28.79 38.63
C LEU A 454 -28.92 29.82 38.84
N ALA A 455 -29.45 30.39 37.75
CA ALA A 455 -30.61 31.27 37.80
C ALA A 455 -31.86 30.52 38.27
N GLU A 456 -32.06 29.29 37.80
CA GLU A 456 -33.13 28.39 38.23
C GLU A 456 -33.05 28.07 39.72
N HIS A 457 -31.87 27.79 40.27
CA HIS A 457 -31.71 27.63 41.71
C HIS A 457 -32.01 28.92 42.48
N ALA A 458 -31.55 30.06 41.97
CA ALA A 458 -31.68 31.34 42.65
C ALA A 458 -33.14 31.79 42.82
N VAL A 459 -34.03 31.50 41.86
CA VAL A 459 -35.48 31.79 42.01
C VAL A 459 -36.14 30.96 43.11
N HIS A 460 -35.52 29.85 43.53
CA HIS A 460 -36.05 28.96 44.55
C HIS A 460 -35.46 29.16 45.96
N PHE A 461 -34.45 30.02 46.13
CA PHE A 461 -33.80 30.22 47.44
C PHE A 461 -34.72 30.68 48.57
N ASN A 462 -35.81 31.38 48.22
CA ASN A 462 -36.79 31.90 49.19
C ASN A 462 -38.12 31.14 49.14
N VAL A 463 -38.14 29.95 48.54
CA VAL A 463 -39.34 29.12 48.42
C VAL A 463 -39.31 28.03 49.49
N ALA A 464 -40.31 28.03 50.38
CA ALA A 464 -40.44 27.05 51.46
C ALA A 464 -41.45 25.94 51.13
N THR A 465 -41.25 24.76 51.70
CA THR A 465 -42.13 23.61 51.47
C THR A 465 -43.48 23.79 52.17
N LYS A 466 -44.55 23.34 51.49
CA LYS A 466 -45.91 23.29 52.05
C LYS A 466 -46.27 21.93 52.66
N ALA A 467 -45.36 20.96 52.56
CA ALA A 467 -45.56 19.61 53.04
C ALA A 467 -45.60 19.60 54.57
N GLN A 468 -46.58 18.93 55.17
CA GLN A 468 -46.86 19.00 56.61
C GLN A 468 -45.68 18.56 57.49
N TYR A 469 -44.86 17.61 57.02
CA TYR A 469 -43.70 17.08 57.77
C TYR A 469 -42.42 17.93 57.63
N LYS A 470 -42.40 18.92 56.72
CA LYS A 470 -41.28 19.85 56.47
C LYS A 470 -41.76 21.31 56.36
N LYS A 471 -42.93 21.63 56.95
CA LYS A 471 -43.62 22.91 56.73
C LYS A 471 -42.71 24.10 57.04
N ASP A 472 -42.73 25.08 56.15
CA ASP A 472 -41.99 26.35 56.27
C ASP A 472 -40.46 26.22 56.26
N LYS A 473 -39.92 25.04 55.88
CA LYS A 473 -38.48 24.83 55.65
C LYS A 473 -38.10 25.02 54.17
N PRO A 474 -36.85 25.39 53.84
CA PRO A 474 -36.37 25.38 52.46
C PRO A 474 -36.43 23.97 51.83
N TYR A 475 -36.54 23.91 50.51
CA TYR A 475 -36.31 22.66 49.77
C TYR A 475 -34.84 22.23 49.86
N VAL A 476 -34.58 20.93 49.83
CA VAL A 476 -33.24 20.38 49.61
C VAL A 476 -33.08 19.96 48.16
N CYS A 477 -31.85 19.85 47.66
CA CYS A 477 -31.60 19.50 46.26
C CYS A 477 -32.25 18.16 45.86
N ASP A 478 -32.26 17.16 46.77
CA ASP A 478 -32.91 15.87 46.57
C ASP A 478 -34.45 15.96 46.41
N ASP A 479 -35.10 17.04 46.86
CA ASP A 479 -36.55 17.21 46.66
C ASP A 479 -36.87 17.50 45.17
N CYS A 480 -35.88 17.94 44.37
CA CYS A 480 -36.03 18.26 42.94
C CYS A 480 -35.23 17.31 42.02
N HIS A 481 -34.05 16.86 42.46
CA HIS A 481 -33.18 15.95 41.72
C HIS A 481 -33.43 14.47 42.09
N ILE A 482 -34.69 14.03 42.05
CA ILE A 482 -35.09 12.66 42.41
C ILE A 482 -34.67 11.69 41.29
N GLY A 483 -33.53 11.01 41.48
CA GLY A 483 -33.12 9.87 40.66
C GLY A 483 -33.57 8.56 41.29
N PHE A 484 -34.57 7.89 40.71
CA PHE A 484 -34.85 6.50 41.09
C PHE A 484 -33.72 5.59 40.59
N GLY A 485 -32.77 5.28 41.49
CA GLY A 485 -31.75 4.24 41.31
C GLY A 485 -30.32 4.75 41.14
N SER A 486 -29.38 4.06 41.79
CA SER A 486 -27.92 4.26 41.71
C SER A 486 -27.31 3.96 40.34
N THR A 487 -28.13 3.70 39.32
CA THR A 487 -27.71 3.43 37.93
C THR A 487 -28.05 4.58 36.95
N GLY A 488 -28.63 5.69 37.42
CA GLY A 488 -28.65 6.96 36.67
C GLY A 488 -29.08 6.87 35.21
N VAL A 489 -30.07 6.04 34.86
CA VAL A 489 -30.61 5.99 33.49
C VAL A 489 -31.49 7.21 33.29
N ARG A 490 -30.86 8.31 32.88
CA ARG A 490 -31.55 9.50 32.39
C ARG A 490 -32.00 9.24 30.96
N VAL A 491 -33.26 9.56 30.67
CA VAL A 491 -33.81 9.53 29.31
C VAL A 491 -33.64 10.94 28.76
N ASP A 492 -32.63 11.14 27.93
CA ASP A 492 -32.52 12.36 27.13
C ASP A 492 -33.77 12.45 26.26
N ASN A 493 -34.63 13.46 26.50
CA ASN A 493 -35.75 13.72 25.61
C ASN A 493 -35.24 14.56 24.43
N PRO A 494 -35.18 14.00 23.20
CA PRO A 494 -34.66 14.72 22.04
C PRO A 494 -35.49 15.95 21.66
N LEU A 495 -36.71 16.08 22.19
CA LEU A 495 -37.67 17.14 21.86
C LEU A 495 -37.56 18.38 22.77
N THR A 496 -37.02 18.27 23.99
CA THR A 496 -37.01 19.38 24.97
C THR A 496 -35.62 19.95 25.27
N GLY A 497 -34.56 19.39 24.68
CA GLY A 497 -33.19 19.86 24.92
C GLY A 497 -32.71 19.59 26.36
N PRO A 498 -31.73 20.36 26.87
CA PRO A 498 -31.00 20.06 28.11
C PRO A 498 -31.81 20.18 29.41
N HIS A 499 -33.09 20.55 29.36
CA HIS A 499 -33.92 20.72 30.56
C HIS A 499 -34.87 19.53 30.73
N ASP A 500 -34.70 18.78 31.82
CA ASP A 500 -35.66 17.76 32.23
C ASP A 500 -36.86 18.42 32.94
N MET A 501 -37.91 18.70 32.18
CA MET A 501 -39.08 19.44 32.67
C MET A 501 -39.99 18.62 33.59
N ARG A 502 -39.73 17.33 33.80
CA ARG A 502 -40.59 16.45 34.62
C ARG A 502 -40.66 16.93 36.07
N GLY A 503 -39.51 17.23 36.67
CA GLY A 503 -39.43 17.73 38.04
C GLY A 503 -40.13 19.08 38.23
N CYS A 504 -40.15 19.93 37.21
CA CYS A 504 -40.84 21.21 37.26
C CYS A 504 -42.37 21.01 37.39
N TYR A 505 -42.93 20.08 36.61
CA TYR A 505 -44.37 19.81 36.61
C TYR A 505 -44.85 19.02 37.83
N ASP A 506 -43.96 18.35 38.55
CA ASP A 506 -44.28 17.71 39.84
C ASP A 506 -44.70 18.73 40.91
N CYS A 507 -44.32 20.01 40.74
CA CYS A 507 -44.72 21.11 41.62
C CYS A 507 -45.61 22.14 40.93
N HIS A 508 -45.23 22.62 39.74
CA HIS A 508 -45.91 23.73 39.06
C HIS A 508 -47.20 23.27 38.38
N GLY A 509 -48.33 23.63 38.99
CA GLY A 509 -49.66 23.20 38.55
C GLY A 509 -50.15 21.88 39.15
N ALA A 510 -49.27 21.12 39.82
CA ALA A 510 -49.63 19.90 40.53
C ALA A 510 -50.37 20.18 41.85
N LEU A 511 -51.14 19.18 42.29
CA LEU A 511 -51.88 19.19 43.55
C LEU A 511 -51.23 18.23 44.55
N ASP A 512 -51.18 18.62 45.82
CA ASP A 512 -50.75 17.75 46.91
C ASP A 512 -51.83 16.69 47.24
N ILE A 513 -51.52 15.79 48.16
CA ILE A 513 -52.44 14.71 48.61
C ILE A 513 -53.74 15.22 49.24
N ARG A 514 -53.85 16.52 49.56
CA ARG A 514 -55.06 17.18 50.09
C ARG A 514 -55.72 18.04 49.02
N ASN A 515 -55.37 17.83 47.76
CA ASN A 515 -55.89 18.55 46.60
C ASN A 515 -55.53 20.05 46.61
N GLN A 516 -54.47 20.45 47.31
CA GLN A 516 -53.98 21.84 47.34
C GLN A 516 -52.88 22.03 46.32
N ARG A 517 -52.95 23.13 45.55
CA ARG A 517 -51.92 23.44 44.55
C ARG A 517 -50.55 23.65 45.20
N ILE A 518 -49.56 22.89 44.74
CA ILE A 518 -48.19 22.92 45.26
C ILE A 518 -47.54 24.26 44.88
N ALA A 519 -47.38 24.53 43.57
CA ALA A 519 -46.84 25.77 43.02
C ALA A 519 -47.72 26.36 41.89
N PRO A 520 -47.70 27.69 41.67
CA PRO A 520 -48.45 28.36 40.60
C PRO A 520 -47.91 28.03 39.20
N TRP A 521 -48.57 28.54 38.15
CA TRP A 521 -48.16 28.42 36.73
C TRP A 521 -48.22 26.99 36.14
N PRO A 522 -49.43 26.45 35.89
CA PRO A 522 -49.57 25.15 35.25
C PRO A 522 -49.21 25.20 33.75
N GLY A 523 -48.66 24.09 33.23
CA GLY A 523 -48.48 23.89 31.79
C GLY A 523 -47.61 24.96 31.13
N SER A 524 -48.03 25.44 29.96
CA SER A 524 -47.26 26.39 29.14
C SER A 524 -47.07 27.78 29.76
N GLU A 525 -47.84 28.13 30.81
CA GLU A 525 -47.65 29.38 31.54
C GLU A 525 -46.32 29.39 32.31
N LEU A 526 -45.87 28.24 32.81
CA LEU A 526 -44.54 28.11 33.43
C LEU A 526 -43.44 28.49 32.43
N CYS A 527 -43.53 27.96 31.21
CA CYS A 527 -42.55 28.22 30.15
C CYS A 527 -42.49 29.72 29.84
N ARG A 528 -43.65 30.38 29.70
CA ARG A 528 -43.69 31.82 29.44
C ARG A 528 -43.08 32.62 30.58
N ARG A 529 -43.39 32.30 31.83
CA ARG A 529 -42.85 33.02 32.99
C ARG A 529 -41.34 32.84 33.12
N CYS A 530 -40.85 31.61 32.98
CA CYS A 530 -39.42 31.34 33.03
C CYS A 530 -38.66 32.10 31.92
N HIS A 531 -39.11 32.01 30.67
CA HIS A 531 -38.40 32.65 29.55
C HIS A 531 -38.63 34.16 29.42
N THR A 532 -39.77 34.70 29.87
CA THR A 532 -40.04 36.15 29.82
C THR A 532 -39.39 36.87 31.00
N ASP A 533 -39.43 36.28 32.20
CA ASP A 533 -38.96 36.95 33.41
C ASP A 533 -37.45 36.75 33.61
N LEU A 534 -36.87 35.60 33.22
CA LEU A 534 -35.43 35.30 33.42
C LEU A 534 -34.57 35.43 32.15
N ASN A 535 -35.17 35.60 30.97
CA ASN A 535 -34.46 35.70 29.68
C ASN A 535 -33.43 34.56 29.46
N LEU A 536 -33.82 33.34 29.86
CA LEU A 536 -33.04 32.11 29.77
C LEU A 536 -33.22 31.40 28.43
#